data_AF-A0A9E5IK29-F1
#
_entry.id   AF-A0A9E5IK29-F1
#
_cell.length_a   1.000
_cell.length_b   1.000
_cell.length_c   1.000
_cell.angle_alpha   90.00
_cell.angle_beta   90.00
_cell.angle_gamma   90.00
#
_symmetry.space_group_name_H-M   'P 1'
#
loop_
_entity.id
_entity.type
_entity.pdbx_description
1 polymer ?
#
loop_
_entity_poly.entity_id
_entity_poly.type
_entity_poly.pdbx_seq_one_letter_code
_entity_poly.pdbx_strand_id
1 'polypeptide(L)'
;MSNDALAQFDQTVLDMIEYSPSGAVPHTPTHQDALGRLRASHQVYPSADFKNGYVTLRSLSTKHAFYASKLEAFLAGAADATELETDDYIYGRYVNSLPPIAQERAEDHRATVVGRRLHHRIKHGVEGAAEPMHALFLVPGSGVHAGLPGNYLYGSIFQKSADAITGGWAIQVHDVENGTASCELANRAEAASRLEDVLASAPFLLGELAELGFHLN
;
A
#
# COMPACT_ATOMS: atom_id res chain seq x y z
N MET A 1 4.39 20.18 -33.73
CA MET A 1 5.67 20.58 -33.07
C MET A 1 5.47 21.08 -31.63
N SER A 2 4.25 21.15 -31.09
CA SER A 2 3.98 21.64 -29.72
C SER A 2 4.05 20.56 -28.62
N ASN A 3 3.81 19.28 -28.94
CA ASN A 3 3.85 18.19 -27.94
C ASN A 3 5.25 17.94 -27.37
N ASP A 4 6.31 18.19 -28.16
CA ASP A 4 7.69 17.91 -27.74
C ASP A 4 8.18 18.86 -26.63
N ALA A 5 7.83 20.16 -26.71
CA ALA A 5 8.29 21.14 -25.72
C ALA A 5 7.65 20.92 -24.33
N LEU A 6 6.36 20.54 -24.30
CA LEU A 6 5.68 20.19 -23.05
C LEU A 6 6.23 18.89 -22.46
N ALA A 7 6.43 17.87 -23.28
CA ALA A 7 7.03 16.61 -22.83
C ALA A 7 8.46 16.80 -22.29
N GLN A 8 9.28 17.63 -22.95
CA GLN A 8 10.63 17.95 -22.48
C GLN A 8 10.61 18.71 -21.16
N PHE A 9 9.66 19.63 -20.97
CA PHE A 9 9.51 20.35 -19.71
C PHE A 9 9.02 19.42 -18.59
N ASP A 10 8.06 18.54 -18.88
CA ASP A 10 7.56 17.53 -17.93
C ASP A 10 8.70 16.60 -17.48
N GLN A 11 9.58 16.17 -18.41
CA GLN A 11 10.79 15.42 -18.06
C GLN A 11 11.75 16.21 -17.16
N THR A 12 11.92 17.51 -17.44
CA THR A 12 12.75 18.38 -16.58
C THR A 12 12.20 18.45 -15.16
N VAL A 13 10.88 18.53 -15.00
CA VAL A 13 10.22 18.53 -13.68
C VAL A 13 10.38 17.18 -12.98
N LEU A 14 10.29 16.06 -13.71
CA LEU A 14 10.57 14.72 -13.15
C LEU A 14 12.00 14.62 -12.62
N ASP A 15 12.99 15.06 -13.40
CA ASP A 15 14.39 15.04 -12.99
C ASP A 15 14.61 15.94 -11.77
N MET A 16 13.98 17.12 -11.72
CA MET A 16 14.03 18.00 -10.56
C MET A 16 13.50 17.34 -9.29
N ILE A 17 12.38 16.60 -9.37
CA ILE A 17 11.83 15.87 -8.24
C ILE A 17 12.81 14.77 -7.80
N GLU A 18 13.37 14.01 -8.74
CA GLU A 18 14.26 12.87 -8.47
C GLU A 18 15.56 13.29 -7.75
N TYR A 19 16.15 14.41 -8.17
CA TYR A 19 17.39 14.91 -7.57
C TYR A 19 17.17 15.81 -6.35
N SER A 20 15.92 16.15 -6.02
CA SER A 20 15.58 16.96 -4.86
C SER A 20 15.41 16.08 -3.62
N PRO A 21 16.14 16.35 -2.51
CA PRO A 21 15.98 15.57 -1.27
C PRO A 21 14.56 15.57 -0.71
N SER A 22 13.78 16.62 -0.98
CA SER A 22 12.39 16.75 -0.54
C SER A 22 11.36 16.57 -1.67
N GLY A 23 11.81 16.35 -2.91
CA GLY A 23 10.93 16.30 -4.07
C GLY A 23 10.18 17.61 -4.35
N ALA A 24 10.63 18.73 -3.79
CA ALA A 24 9.99 20.02 -3.97
C ALA A 24 10.25 20.59 -5.37
N VAL A 25 9.23 21.22 -5.94
CA VAL A 25 9.33 21.96 -7.20
C VAL A 25 8.94 23.44 -7.02
N PRO A 26 9.45 24.36 -7.84
CA PRO A 26 9.09 25.77 -7.79
C PRO A 26 7.58 26.00 -7.88
N HIS A 27 7.07 26.90 -7.04
CA HIS A 27 5.64 27.24 -7.00
C HIS A 27 5.27 28.31 -8.04
N THR A 28 5.61 28.04 -9.31
CA THR A 28 5.25 28.91 -10.46
C THR A 28 4.14 28.25 -11.29
N PRO A 29 3.30 29.02 -12.01
CA PRO A 29 2.19 28.46 -12.78
C PRO A 29 2.60 27.34 -13.74
N THR A 30 3.72 27.51 -14.46
CA THR A 30 4.21 26.51 -15.41
C THR A 30 4.58 25.18 -14.77
N HIS A 31 5.18 25.21 -13.58
CA HIS A 31 5.53 24.00 -12.84
C HIS A 31 4.29 23.33 -12.24
N GLN A 32 3.30 24.12 -11.79
CA GLN A 32 2.04 23.56 -11.29
C GLN A 32 1.23 22.91 -12.43
N ASP A 33 1.23 23.49 -13.62
CA ASP A 33 0.61 22.90 -14.81
C ASP A 33 1.30 21.58 -15.21
N ALA A 34 2.64 21.54 -15.17
CA ALA A 34 3.42 20.33 -15.42
C ALA A 34 3.15 19.24 -14.37
N LEU A 35 3.14 19.59 -13.08
CA LEU A 35 2.73 18.67 -12.01
C LEU A 35 1.31 18.14 -12.23
N GLY A 36 0.36 19.00 -12.64
CA GLY A 36 -1.00 18.60 -12.94
C GLY A 36 -1.06 17.51 -14.02
N ARG A 37 -0.31 17.69 -15.12
CA ARG A 37 -0.19 16.69 -16.18
C ARG A 37 0.48 15.41 -15.69
N LEU A 38 1.61 15.53 -15.02
CA LEU A 38 2.38 14.38 -14.52
C LEU A 38 1.56 13.53 -13.54
N ARG A 39 0.79 14.17 -12.65
CA ARG A 39 -0.14 13.48 -11.74
C ARG A 39 -1.28 12.79 -12.49
N ALA A 40 -1.87 13.46 -13.47
CA ALA A 40 -2.91 12.87 -14.31
C ALA A 40 -2.41 11.66 -15.14
N SER A 41 -1.11 11.61 -15.43
CA SER A 41 -0.43 10.48 -16.09
C SER A 41 0.25 9.50 -15.13
N HIS A 42 -0.02 9.60 -13.82
CA HIS A 42 0.53 8.72 -12.79
C HIS A 42 2.06 8.64 -12.75
N GLN A 43 2.75 9.71 -13.16
CA GLN A 43 4.21 9.78 -13.17
C GLN A 43 4.78 10.33 -11.85
N VAL A 44 3.97 11.03 -11.06
CA VAL A 44 4.35 11.59 -9.76
C VAL A 44 3.24 11.45 -8.74
N TYR A 45 3.64 11.23 -7.49
CA TYR A 45 2.76 11.05 -6.35
C TYR A 45 3.11 12.05 -5.24
N PRO A 46 2.16 12.48 -4.39
CA PRO A 46 2.46 13.27 -3.20
C PRO A 46 3.39 12.53 -2.25
N SER A 47 4.39 13.24 -1.72
CA SER A 47 5.33 12.67 -0.74
C SER A 47 4.72 12.55 0.65
N ALA A 48 4.82 11.38 1.26
CA ALA A 48 4.49 11.15 2.67
C ALA A 48 5.53 11.78 3.63
N ASP A 49 6.75 11.96 3.16
CA ASP A 49 7.87 12.38 4.02
C ASP A 49 8.00 13.91 4.09
N PHE A 50 7.60 14.60 3.02
CA PHE A 50 7.80 16.04 2.84
C PHE A 50 6.52 16.74 2.42
N LYS A 51 6.09 17.71 3.23
CA LYS A 51 4.94 18.55 2.89
C LYS A 51 5.18 19.29 1.57
N ASN A 52 4.21 19.22 0.65
CA ASN A 52 4.27 19.76 -0.71
C ASN A 52 5.41 19.18 -1.58
N GLY A 53 6.05 18.10 -1.12
CA GLY A 53 7.01 17.33 -1.91
C GLY A 53 6.30 16.31 -2.77
N TYR A 54 7.01 15.85 -3.81
CA TYR A 54 6.55 14.80 -4.71
C TYR A 54 7.57 13.67 -4.77
N VAL A 55 7.13 12.50 -5.21
CA VAL A 55 7.99 11.36 -5.53
C VAL A 55 7.61 10.84 -6.91
N THR A 56 8.59 10.42 -7.70
CA THR A 56 8.34 9.92 -9.05
C THR A 56 7.90 8.46 -9.02
N LEU A 57 7.13 8.05 -10.04
CA LEU A 57 6.83 6.66 -10.33
C LEU A 57 8.11 5.82 -10.42
N ARG A 58 9.14 6.35 -11.09
CA ARG A 58 10.44 5.69 -11.24
C ARG A 58 11.07 5.36 -9.89
N SER A 59 11.13 6.32 -8.96
CA SER A 59 11.71 6.12 -7.63
C SER A 59 10.92 5.08 -6.83
N LEU A 60 9.59 5.18 -6.83
CA LEU A 60 8.73 4.22 -6.13
C LEU A 60 8.79 2.80 -6.71
N SER A 61 8.94 2.66 -8.03
CA SER A 61 9.02 1.35 -8.70
C SER A 61 10.26 0.55 -8.32
N THR A 62 11.28 1.19 -7.75
CA THR A 62 12.49 0.50 -7.25
C THR A 62 12.32 -0.05 -5.83
N LYS A 63 11.22 0.30 -5.16
CA LYS A 63 10.96 -0.09 -3.78
C LYS A 63 10.33 -1.49 -3.69
N HIS A 64 10.62 -2.17 -2.60
CA HIS A 64 10.17 -3.54 -2.35
C HIS A 64 8.83 -3.56 -1.60
N ALA A 65 7.91 -4.44 -1.98
CA ALA A 65 6.68 -4.69 -1.22
C ALA A 65 6.94 -5.68 -0.05
N PHE A 66 6.44 -5.40 1.15
CA PHE A 66 6.66 -6.26 2.32
C PHE A 66 5.41 -7.09 2.60
N TYR A 67 5.53 -8.41 2.62
CA TYR A 67 4.48 -9.34 3.01
C TYR A 67 5.13 -10.65 3.47
N ALA A 68 4.36 -11.53 4.13
CA ALA A 68 4.90 -12.81 4.60
C ALA A 68 5.43 -13.65 3.42
N SER A 69 6.66 -14.15 3.54
CA SER A 69 7.32 -14.96 2.51
C SER A 69 6.58 -16.24 2.12
N LYS A 70 5.78 -16.79 3.05
CA LYS A 70 4.93 -17.96 2.83
C LYS A 70 3.48 -17.61 2.47
N LEU A 71 3.14 -16.34 2.25
CA LEU A 71 1.77 -15.92 1.99
C LEU A 71 1.20 -16.57 0.72
N GLU A 72 1.97 -16.56 -0.37
CA GLU A 72 1.56 -17.21 -1.64
C GLU A 72 1.36 -18.71 -1.45
N ALA A 73 2.31 -19.38 -0.80
CA ALA A 73 2.21 -20.81 -0.51
C ALA A 73 0.98 -21.14 0.36
N PHE A 74 0.68 -20.31 1.36
CA PHE A 74 -0.51 -20.44 2.19
C PHE A 74 -1.80 -20.26 1.38
N LEU A 75 -1.87 -19.22 0.54
CA LEU A 75 -3.03 -18.93 -0.29
C LEU A 75 -3.28 -20.03 -1.35
N ALA A 76 -2.21 -20.65 -1.86
CA ALA A 76 -2.26 -21.84 -2.70
C ALA A 76 -2.65 -23.12 -1.92
N GLY A 77 -2.69 -23.08 -0.58
CA GLY A 77 -2.97 -24.24 0.27
C GLY A 77 -1.78 -25.20 0.45
N ALA A 78 -0.58 -24.75 0.13
CA ALA A 78 0.68 -25.50 0.27
C ALA A 78 1.42 -25.22 1.61
N ALA A 79 0.94 -24.28 2.42
CA ALA A 79 1.46 -23.97 3.75
C ALA A 79 0.32 -23.76 4.76
N ASP A 80 0.64 -23.92 6.04
CA ASP A 80 -0.30 -23.68 7.15
C ASP A 80 -0.25 -22.22 7.64
N ALA A 81 -1.34 -21.74 8.25
CA ALA A 81 -1.41 -20.38 8.79
C ALA A 81 -0.35 -20.11 9.87
N THR A 82 0.02 -21.14 10.64
CA THR A 82 1.07 -21.05 11.68
C THR A 82 2.47 -20.82 11.12
N GLU A 83 2.67 -21.02 9.82
CA GLU A 83 3.94 -20.77 9.14
C GLU A 83 4.08 -19.35 8.62
N LEU A 84 3.01 -18.54 8.68
CA LEU A 84 3.05 -17.14 8.27
C LEU A 84 3.85 -16.30 9.26
N GLU A 85 4.65 -15.37 8.73
CA GLU A 85 5.29 -14.34 9.54
C GLU A 85 4.23 -13.50 10.25
N THR A 86 4.52 -13.08 11.48
CA THR A 86 3.64 -12.17 12.20
C THR A 86 3.66 -10.78 11.57
N ASP A 87 2.54 -10.06 11.69
CA ASP A 87 2.43 -8.67 11.23
C ASP A 87 3.54 -7.78 11.82
N ASP A 88 3.92 -8.00 13.09
CA ASP A 88 5.05 -7.31 13.75
C ASP A 88 6.38 -7.50 13.02
N TYR A 89 6.65 -8.72 12.57
CA TYR A 89 7.88 -9.06 11.87
C TYR A 89 7.91 -8.47 10.46
N ILE A 90 6.79 -8.54 9.74
CA ILE A 90 6.63 -7.91 8.41
C ILE A 90 6.83 -6.40 8.52
N TYR A 91 6.16 -5.75 9.48
CA TYR A 91 6.31 -4.32 9.72
C TYR A 91 7.73 -3.95 10.12
N GLY A 92 8.40 -4.78 10.93
CA GLY A 92 9.81 -4.60 11.29
C GLY A 92 10.75 -4.62 10.09
N ARG A 93 10.52 -5.48 9.08
CA ARG A 93 11.30 -5.47 7.82
C ARG A 93 11.10 -4.16 7.06
N TYR A 94 9.87 -3.65 7.01
CA TYR A 94 9.57 -2.35 6.43
C TYR A 94 10.32 -1.23 7.17
N VAL A 95 10.22 -1.14 8.49
CA VAL A 95 10.90 -0.10 9.28
C VAL A 95 12.41 -0.14 9.03
N ASN A 96 13.03 -1.32 9.10
CA ASN A 96 14.47 -1.48 8.89
C ASN A 96 14.94 -1.10 7.47
N SER A 97 14.05 -1.06 6.49
CA SER A 97 14.37 -0.61 5.12
C SER A 97 14.47 0.92 4.98
N LEU A 98 13.96 1.67 5.95
CA LEU A 98 13.89 3.12 5.91
C LEU A 98 15.17 3.80 6.42
N PRO A 99 15.46 5.05 5.98
CA PRO A 99 16.48 5.88 6.62
C PRO A 99 16.16 6.15 8.10
N PRO A 100 17.15 6.36 8.98
CA PRO A 100 16.94 6.46 10.43
C PRO A 100 15.86 7.46 10.88
N ILE A 101 15.79 8.64 10.24
CA ILE A 101 14.77 9.66 10.55
C ILE A 101 13.36 9.19 10.23
N ALA A 102 13.19 8.37 9.18
CA ALA A 102 11.90 7.81 8.81
C ALA A 102 11.54 6.56 9.63
N GLN A 103 12.52 5.87 10.23
CA GLN A 103 12.27 4.73 11.11
C GLN A 103 11.49 5.14 12.36
N GLU A 104 11.90 6.20 13.04
CA GLU A 104 11.22 6.72 14.23
C GLU A 104 9.75 7.08 13.93
N ARG A 105 9.53 7.83 12.84
CA ARG A 105 8.17 8.16 12.38
C ARG A 105 7.35 6.92 12.02
N ALA A 106 7.99 5.89 11.44
CA ALA A 106 7.29 4.66 11.10
C ALA A 106 6.90 3.88 12.36
N GLU A 107 7.72 3.89 13.39
CA GLU A 107 7.40 3.26 14.68
C GLU A 107 6.18 3.90 15.37
N ASP A 108 5.98 5.22 15.24
CA ASP A 108 4.79 5.91 15.76
C ASP A 108 3.47 5.35 15.18
N HIS A 109 3.52 4.78 13.97
CA HIS A 109 2.35 4.19 13.31
C HIS A 109 2.19 2.68 13.58
N ARG A 110 3.13 2.02 14.25
CA ARG A 110 3.12 0.56 14.45
C ARG A 110 1.83 0.08 15.10
N ALA A 111 1.39 0.74 16.17
CA ALA A 111 0.18 0.36 16.88
C ALA A 111 -1.08 0.41 15.99
N THR A 112 -1.14 1.38 15.08
CA THR A 112 -2.25 1.51 14.11
C THR A 112 -2.19 0.44 13.03
N VAL A 113 -1.00 0.15 12.50
CA VAL A 113 -0.82 -0.78 11.38
C VAL A 113 -0.91 -2.24 11.83
N VAL A 114 -0.20 -2.60 12.89
CA VAL A 114 -0.15 -3.98 13.42
C VAL A 114 -1.33 -4.28 14.34
N GLY A 115 -1.81 -3.29 15.10
CA GLY A 115 -2.91 -3.47 16.06
C GLY A 115 -4.29 -3.64 15.41
N ARG A 116 -4.41 -3.42 14.10
CA ARG A 116 -5.64 -3.58 13.32
C ARG A 116 -5.99 -5.04 12.99
N ARG A 117 -5.67 -5.99 13.86
CA ARG A 117 -6.28 -7.32 13.77
C ARG A 117 -7.79 -7.14 13.86
N LEU A 118 -8.52 -7.75 12.94
CA LEU A 118 -9.97 -7.82 13.03
C LEU A 118 -10.31 -8.40 14.39
N HIS A 119 -10.89 -7.56 15.24
CA HIS A 119 -11.40 -7.99 16.52
C HIS A 119 -12.67 -8.80 16.23
N HIS A 120 -12.50 -10.04 15.76
CA HIS A 120 -13.53 -11.05 15.87
C HIS A 120 -13.65 -11.35 17.35
N ARG A 121 -14.48 -10.54 18.02
CA ARG A 121 -14.96 -10.80 19.35
C ARG A 121 -15.54 -12.21 19.31
N ILE A 122 -14.82 -13.18 19.88
CA ILE A 122 -15.30 -14.54 20.10
C ILE A 122 -16.67 -14.37 20.73
N LYS A 123 -17.72 -14.69 19.96
CA LYS A 123 -19.08 -14.68 20.46
C LYS A 123 -19.07 -15.72 21.56
N HIS A 124 -19.19 -15.28 22.81
CA HIS A 124 -19.07 -16.10 24.02
C HIS A 124 -19.71 -17.48 23.83
N GLY A 125 -18.91 -18.55 23.92
CA GLY A 125 -19.43 -19.92 24.13
C GLY A 125 -19.00 -21.03 23.18
N VAL A 126 -18.12 -20.80 22.19
CA VAL A 126 -17.58 -21.90 21.36
C VAL A 126 -16.08 -22.04 21.61
N GLU A 127 -15.70 -22.96 22.50
CA GLU A 127 -14.32 -23.44 22.61
C GLU A 127 -13.94 -24.14 21.29
N GLY A 128 -12.86 -23.67 20.64
CA GLY A 128 -12.27 -24.33 19.47
C GLY A 128 -12.52 -23.71 18.09
N ALA A 129 -13.11 -22.51 17.99
CA ALA A 129 -13.15 -21.80 16.71
C ALA A 129 -11.74 -21.29 16.35
N ALA A 130 -11.18 -21.78 15.24
CA ALA A 130 -9.91 -21.27 14.71
C ALA A 130 -10.02 -19.76 14.45
N GLU A 131 -8.99 -19.00 14.84
CA GLU A 131 -8.93 -17.57 14.56
C GLU A 131 -8.89 -17.36 13.04
N PRO A 132 -9.73 -16.48 12.48
CA PRO A 132 -9.70 -16.21 11.05
C PRO A 132 -8.33 -15.64 10.65
N MET A 133 -7.84 -16.09 9.50
CA MET A 133 -6.55 -15.65 8.99
C MET A 133 -6.54 -14.14 8.75
N HIS A 134 -5.42 -13.50 9.12
CA HIS A 134 -5.08 -12.11 8.79
C HIS A 134 -3.59 -12.04 8.47
N ALA A 135 -3.23 -11.34 7.40
CA ALA A 135 -1.83 -11.08 7.05
C ALA A 135 -1.66 -9.65 6.53
N LEU A 136 -0.72 -8.92 7.14
CA LEU A 136 -0.26 -7.60 6.72
C LEU A 136 0.56 -7.68 5.43
N PHE A 137 0.39 -6.68 4.57
CA PHE A 137 1.34 -6.34 3.52
C PHE A 137 1.54 -4.82 3.44
N LEU A 138 2.69 -4.38 2.92
CA LEU A 138 2.99 -2.98 2.64
C LEU A 138 3.48 -2.85 1.20
N VAL A 139 2.97 -1.86 0.48
CA VAL A 139 3.31 -1.62 -0.93
C VAL A 139 3.69 -0.17 -1.14
N PRO A 140 4.64 0.13 -2.05
CA PRO A 140 4.94 1.50 -2.43
C PRO A 140 3.69 2.15 -3.04
N GLY A 141 3.41 3.40 -2.69
CA GLY A 141 2.22 4.08 -3.19
C GLY A 141 1.89 5.35 -2.41
N SER A 142 0.77 5.97 -2.77
CA SER A 142 0.29 7.18 -2.09
C SER A 142 -1.24 7.18 -1.99
N GLY A 143 -1.76 7.83 -0.96
CA GLY A 143 -3.19 7.84 -0.63
C GLY A 143 -3.91 9.09 -1.11
N VAL A 144 -5.16 9.22 -0.66
CA VAL A 144 -5.82 10.54 -0.61
C VAL A 144 -5.12 11.41 0.43
N HIS A 145 -4.66 10.77 1.50
CA HIS A 145 -3.78 11.32 2.51
C HIS A 145 -2.34 10.84 2.30
N ALA A 146 -1.42 11.36 3.13
CA ALA A 146 -0.05 10.87 3.13
C ALA A 146 -0.01 9.35 3.38
N GLY A 147 0.87 8.64 2.68
CA GLY A 147 1.21 7.27 3.04
C GLY A 147 1.98 7.21 4.36
N LEU A 148 2.37 5.99 4.75
CA LEU A 148 3.40 5.78 5.76
C LEU A 148 4.76 6.35 5.29
N PRO A 149 5.68 6.61 6.22
CA PRO A 149 7.03 7.06 5.90
C PRO A 149 7.69 6.23 4.78
N GLY A 150 8.40 6.91 3.89
CA GLY A 150 8.94 6.28 2.70
C GLY A 150 7.91 5.99 1.61
N ASN A 151 6.71 6.58 1.67
CA ASN A 151 5.65 6.45 0.65
C ASN A 151 5.16 5.01 0.49
N TYR A 152 4.70 4.44 1.59
CA TYR A 152 4.06 3.13 1.61
C TYR A 152 2.59 3.24 1.98
N LEU A 153 1.77 2.41 1.36
CA LEU A 153 0.45 2.05 1.85
C LEU A 153 0.57 0.74 2.63
N TYR A 154 -0.29 0.55 3.63
CA TYR A 154 -0.40 -0.73 4.32
C TYR A 154 -1.73 -1.37 4.00
N GLY A 155 -1.76 -2.68 3.86
CA GLY A 155 -2.96 -3.41 3.59
C GLY A 155 -2.99 -4.72 4.34
N SER A 156 -4.16 -5.33 4.40
CA SER A 156 -4.32 -6.67 4.95
C SER A 156 -5.22 -7.51 4.06
N ILE A 157 -4.85 -8.78 3.96
CA ILE A 157 -5.70 -9.83 3.43
C ILE A 157 -6.18 -10.67 4.61
N PHE A 158 -7.47 -10.97 4.65
CA PHE A 158 -8.04 -11.71 5.76
C PHE A 158 -9.30 -12.48 5.39
N GLN A 159 -9.59 -13.48 6.21
CA GLN A 159 -10.83 -14.23 6.16
C GLN A 159 -11.90 -13.53 7.02
N LYS A 160 -13.10 -13.30 6.47
CA LYS A 160 -14.19 -12.62 7.19
C LYS A 160 -14.88 -13.51 8.22
N SER A 161 -14.82 -14.83 8.05
CA SER A 161 -15.32 -15.81 9.01
C SER A 161 -14.53 -17.10 8.88
N ALA A 162 -14.34 -17.82 9.98
CA ALA A 162 -13.60 -19.09 9.98
C ALA A 162 -14.33 -20.25 9.27
N ASP A 163 -15.57 -20.04 8.78
CA ASP A 163 -16.31 -21.06 8.05
C ASP A 163 -15.72 -21.22 6.64
N ALA A 164 -15.16 -22.40 6.34
CA ALA A 164 -14.56 -22.67 5.02
C ALA A 164 -15.59 -22.76 3.88
N ILE A 165 -16.89 -22.91 4.18
CA ILE A 165 -17.96 -23.09 3.18
C ILE A 165 -18.63 -21.75 2.83
N THR A 166 -18.74 -20.83 3.79
CA THR A 166 -19.36 -19.50 3.61
C THR A 166 -18.41 -18.32 3.84
N GLY A 167 -17.16 -18.60 4.21
CA GLY A 167 -16.16 -17.59 4.59
C GLY A 167 -15.63 -16.82 3.41
N GLY A 168 -16.21 -15.65 3.20
CA GLY A 168 -15.67 -14.65 2.30
C GLY A 168 -14.30 -14.15 2.75
N TRP A 169 -13.54 -13.64 1.79
CA TRP A 169 -12.26 -13.01 1.98
C TRP A 169 -12.40 -11.51 1.76
N ALA A 170 -11.46 -10.74 2.27
CA ALA A 170 -11.33 -9.36 1.90
C ALA A 170 -9.86 -8.93 1.86
N ILE A 171 -9.61 -7.93 1.02
CA ILE A 171 -8.37 -7.18 0.98
C ILE A 171 -8.74 -5.73 1.30
N GLN A 172 -7.98 -5.13 2.20
CA GLN A 172 -8.07 -3.69 2.47
C GLN A 172 -6.70 -3.07 2.29
N VAL A 173 -6.66 -1.86 1.73
CA VAL A 173 -5.45 -1.04 1.60
C VAL A 173 -5.76 0.33 2.18
N HIS A 174 -4.82 0.87 2.94
CA HIS A 174 -4.98 2.07 3.75
C HIS A 174 -3.82 3.03 3.52
N ASP A 175 -4.14 4.31 3.51
CA ASP A 175 -3.17 5.36 3.83
C ASP A 175 -3.11 5.63 5.34
N VAL A 176 -2.27 6.58 5.77
CA VAL A 176 -2.00 6.78 7.21
C VAL A 176 -3.17 7.40 7.98
N GLU A 177 -4.08 8.10 7.30
CA GLU A 177 -5.21 8.84 7.92
C GLU A 177 -6.56 8.13 7.73
N ASN A 178 -6.53 6.83 7.39
CA ASN A 178 -7.69 5.96 7.19
C ASN A 178 -8.41 6.12 5.83
N GLY A 179 -7.82 6.77 4.85
CA GLY A 179 -8.29 6.59 3.47
C GLY A 179 -8.17 5.11 3.12
N THR A 180 -9.29 4.48 2.75
CA THR A 180 -9.36 3.01 2.66
C THR A 180 -9.91 2.57 1.32
N ALA A 181 -9.24 1.63 0.65
CA ALA A 181 -9.81 0.87 -0.45
C ALA A 181 -10.06 -0.57 0.01
N SER A 182 -11.26 -1.12 -0.24
CA SER A 182 -11.59 -2.50 0.12
C SER A 182 -12.16 -3.30 -1.05
N CYS A 183 -11.83 -4.59 -1.09
CA CYS A 183 -12.36 -5.55 -2.05
C CYS A 183 -12.83 -6.79 -1.30
N GLU A 184 -14.05 -7.24 -1.58
CA GLU A 184 -14.63 -8.46 -1.01
C GLU A 184 -14.60 -9.59 -2.03
N LEU A 185 -14.22 -10.78 -1.59
CA LEU A 185 -13.87 -11.91 -2.45
C LEU A 185 -14.56 -13.17 -1.95
N ALA A 186 -14.98 -14.05 -2.85
CA ALA A 186 -15.81 -15.19 -2.47
C ALA A 186 -14.99 -16.30 -1.78
N ASN A 187 -13.71 -16.44 -2.15
CA ASN A 187 -12.88 -17.55 -1.70
C ASN A 187 -11.39 -17.19 -1.68
N ARG A 188 -10.58 -18.10 -1.12
CA ARG A 188 -9.13 -17.93 -0.96
C ARG A 188 -8.38 -17.77 -2.29
N ALA A 189 -8.81 -18.46 -3.35
CA ALA A 189 -8.14 -18.40 -4.65
C ALA A 189 -8.34 -17.04 -5.34
N GLU A 190 -9.56 -16.49 -5.27
CA GLU A 190 -9.84 -15.12 -5.71
C GLU A 190 -9.02 -14.10 -4.91
N ALA A 191 -8.90 -14.30 -3.59
CA ALA A 191 -8.08 -13.44 -2.75
C ALA A 191 -6.59 -13.51 -3.08
N ALA A 192 -6.08 -14.69 -3.43
CA ALA A 192 -4.71 -14.87 -3.92
C ALA A 192 -4.46 -14.10 -5.21
N SER A 193 -5.32 -14.31 -6.21
CA SER A 193 -5.22 -13.62 -7.50
C SER A 193 -5.33 -12.11 -7.33
N ARG A 194 -6.23 -11.63 -6.49
CA ARG A 194 -6.39 -10.18 -6.27
C ARG A 194 -5.21 -9.57 -5.52
N LEU A 195 -4.61 -10.30 -4.58
CA LEU A 195 -3.42 -9.83 -3.91
C LEU A 195 -2.23 -9.74 -4.89
N GLU A 196 -2.05 -10.72 -5.77
CA GLU A 196 -1.04 -10.66 -6.83
C GLU A 196 -1.24 -9.43 -7.73
N ASP A 197 -2.48 -9.14 -8.16
CA ASP A 197 -2.78 -7.94 -8.94
C ASP A 197 -2.35 -6.66 -8.18
N VAL A 198 -2.71 -6.55 -6.90
CA VAL A 198 -2.34 -5.39 -6.06
C VAL A 198 -0.82 -5.26 -5.96
N LEU A 199 -0.11 -6.35 -5.68
CA LEU A 199 1.35 -6.34 -5.55
C LEU A 199 2.04 -5.98 -6.87
N ALA A 200 1.52 -6.49 -7.99
CA ALA A 200 2.06 -6.25 -9.34
C ALA A 200 1.74 -4.85 -9.87
N SER A 201 0.63 -4.24 -9.44
CA SER A 201 0.25 -2.88 -9.81
C SER A 201 1.00 -1.80 -9.02
N ALA A 202 1.68 -2.14 -7.93
CA ALA A 202 2.43 -1.16 -7.15
C ALA A 202 3.62 -0.59 -7.96
N PRO A 203 3.88 0.73 -7.90
CA PRO A 203 3.18 1.72 -7.10
C PRO A 203 1.89 2.27 -7.74
N PHE A 204 0.96 2.69 -6.90
CA PHE A 204 -0.32 3.28 -7.33
C PHE A 204 -0.79 4.38 -6.35
N LEU A 205 -1.74 5.22 -6.80
CA LEU A 205 -2.61 5.96 -5.89
C LEU A 205 -3.70 5.02 -5.34
N LEU A 206 -4.08 5.18 -4.08
CA LEU A 206 -5.12 4.35 -3.46
C LEU A 206 -6.43 4.32 -4.28
N GLY A 207 -6.79 5.44 -4.91
CA GLY A 207 -7.97 5.53 -5.78
C GLY A 207 -7.87 4.73 -7.09
N GLU A 208 -6.66 4.42 -7.56
CA GLU A 208 -6.44 3.62 -8.79
C GLU A 208 -6.83 2.15 -8.58
N LEU A 209 -6.89 1.67 -7.33
CA LEU A 209 -7.37 0.32 -7.02
C LEU A 209 -8.84 0.09 -7.43
N ALA A 210 -9.60 1.15 -7.71
CA ALA A 210 -10.93 1.02 -8.30
C ALA A 210 -10.92 0.24 -9.63
N GLU A 211 -9.83 0.33 -10.42
CA GLU A 211 -9.66 -0.44 -11.66
C GLU A 211 -9.49 -1.95 -11.39
N LEU A 212 -9.02 -2.31 -10.19
CA LEU A 212 -8.93 -3.68 -9.70
C LEU A 212 -10.20 -4.12 -8.94
N GLY A 213 -11.28 -3.33 -8.97
CA GLY A 213 -12.54 -3.65 -8.31
C GLY A 213 -12.57 -3.37 -6.81
N PHE A 214 -11.72 -2.47 -6.32
CA PHE A 214 -11.81 -1.95 -4.95
C PHE A 214 -12.82 -0.80 -4.85
N HIS A 215 -13.43 -0.67 -3.68
CA HIS A 215 -14.28 0.45 -3.31
C HIS A 215 -13.52 1.37 -2.35
N LEU A 216 -13.36 2.64 -2.74
CA LEU A 216 -12.76 3.67 -1.91
C LEU A 216 -13.78 4.20 -0.89
N ASN A 217 -13.36 4.33 0.37
CA ASN A 217 -14.14 4.81 1.50
C ASN A 217 -13.40 5.92 2.24
#